data_AF-A0A8J3FXR4-F1
#
_entry.id   AF-A0A8J3FXR4-F1
#
_cell.length_a   1.000
_cell.length_b   1.000
_cell.length_c   1.000
_cell.angle_alpha   90.00
_cell.angle_beta   90.00
_cell.angle_gamma   90.00
#
_symmetry.space_group_name_H-M   'P 1'
#
loop_
_entity.id
_entity.type
_entity.pdbx_description
1 polymer ?
#
loop_
_entity_poly.entity_id
_entity_poly.type
_entity_poly.pdbx_seq_one_letter_code
_entity_poly.pdbx_strand_id
1 'polypeptide(L)' 'MSVRCEVDRQNDRATLLFGSQEDYVLSLESTSLAEVLSLGQRALNELESEPAPC' A
#
# COMPACT_ATOMS: atom_id res chain seq x y z
N MET A 1 8.16 -2.89 -13.71
CA MET A 1 7.25 -2.83 -12.55
C MET A 1 6.08 -1.96 -12.96
N SER A 2 4.97 -2.58 -13.38
CA SER A 2 3.76 -1.83 -13.73
C SER A 2 2.94 -1.73 -12.45
N VAL A 3 2.88 -0.55 -11.86
CA VAL A 3 1.98 -0.26 -10.75
C VAL A 3 0.80 0.52 -11.32
N ARG A 4 -0.41 0.05 -11.06
CA ARG A 4 -1.65 0.72 -11.49
C ARG A 4 -2.57 0.95 -10.29
N CYS A 5 -3.37 1.99 -10.41
CA CYS A 5 -4.37 2.36 -9.43
C CYS A 5 -5.66 2.72 -10.15
N GLU A 6 -6.76 2.12 -9.70
CA GLU A 6 -8.11 2.44 -10.16
C GLU A 6 -8.90 3.00 -8.98
N VAL A 7 -9.61 4.12 -9.20
CA VAL A 7 -10.38 4.80 -8.15
C VAL A 7 -11.85 4.78 -8.51
N ASP A 8 -12.64 4.16 -7.65
CA ASP A 8 -14.09 4.19 -7.71
C ASP A 8 -14.62 5.20 -6.69
N ARG A 9 -14.92 6.41 -7.17
CA ARG A 9 -15.48 7.49 -6.34
C ARG A 9 -16.92 7.25 -5.92
N GLN A 10 -17.65 6.39 -6.63
CA GLN A 10 -19.04 6.11 -6.31
C GLN A 10 -19.15 5.18 -5.10
N ASN A 11 -18.22 4.24 -4.98
CA ASN A 11 -18.13 3.30 -3.87
C ASN A 11 -17.08 3.68 -2.81
N ASP A 12 -16.41 4.82 -2.97
CA ASP A 12 -15.31 5.31 -2.10
C ASP A 12 -14.18 4.28 -1.92
N ARG A 13 -13.74 3.68 -3.04
CA ARG A 13 -12.75 2.59 -3.06
C ARG A 13 -11.60 2.88 -4.01
N ALA A 14 -10.45 2.29 -3.71
CA ALA A 14 -9.33 2.21 -4.62
C ALA A 14 -8.87 0.77 -4.78
N THR A 15 -8.53 0.39 -6.01
CA THR A 15 -7.91 -0.88 -6.35
C THR A 15 -6.47 -0.62 -6.77
N LEU A 16 -5.53 -1.14 -5.98
CA LEU A 16 -4.09 -1.09 -6.27
C LEU A 16 -3.68 -2.39 -6.93
N LEU A 17 -3.04 -2.30 -8.09
CA LEU A 17 -2.43 -3.43 -8.79
C LEU A 17 -0.92 -3.25 -8.83
N PHE A 18 -0.18 -4.21 -8.31
CA PHE A 18 1.28 -4.13 -8.23
C PHE A 18 1.93 -5.50 -8.31
N GLY A 19 3.24 -5.53 -8.58
CA GLY A 19 4.01 -6.74 -8.87
C GLY A 19 4.47 -6.81 -10.33
N SER A 20 5.30 -7.79 -10.64
CA SER A 20 5.89 -7.95 -11.98
C SER A 20 4.85 -8.30 -13.04
N GLN A 21 3.74 -8.93 -12.66
CA GLN A 21 2.61 -9.28 -13.53
C GLN A 21 1.26 -8.84 -12.98
N GLU A 22 1.22 -7.80 -12.13
CA GLU A 22 -0.02 -7.39 -11.45
C GLU A 22 -0.60 -8.50 -10.55
N ASP A 23 0.27 -9.40 -10.05
CA ASP A 23 -0.10 -10.56 -9.23
C ASP A 23 -0.80 -10.19 -7.91
N TYR A 24 -0.59 -8.95 -7.44
CA TYR A 24 -1.17 -8.44 -6.22
C TYR A 24 -2.23 -7.40 -6.53
N VAL A 25 -3.47 -7.68 -6.09
CA VAL A 25 -4.61 -6.77 -6.19
C VAL A 25 -5.14 -6.49 -4.80
N LEU A 26 -5.20 -5.21 -4.43
CA LEU A 26 -5.73 -4.75 -3.14
C LEU A 26 -6.86 -3.76 -3.38
N SER A 27 -8.10 -4.13 -3.05
CA SER A 27 -9.28 -3.25 -3.15
C SER A 27 -9.77 -2.86 -1.76
N LEU A 28 -9.66 -1.58 -1.42
CA LEU A 28 -9.96 -1.04 -0.10
C LEU A 28 -10.83 0.20 -0.20
N GLU A 29 -11.63 0.43 0.84
CA GLU A 29 -12.29 1.72 1.08
C GLU A 29 -11.26 2.77 1.52
N SER A 30 -11.61 4.05 1.37
CA SER A 30 -10.69 5.17 1.63
C SER A 30 -10.05 5.14 3.03
N THR A 31 -10.81 4.79 4.06
CA THR A 31 -10.37 4.69 5.45
C THR A 31 -9.36 3.57 5.64
N SER A 32 -9.68 2.35 5.19
CA SER A 32 -8.77 1.20 5.26
C SER A 32 -7.51 1.41 4.42
N LEU A 33 -7.61 2.09 3.28
CA LEU A 33 -6.45 2.47 2.49
C LEU A 33 -5.51 3.40 3.26
N ALA A 34 -6.05 4.41 3.96
CA ALA A 34 -5.24 5.31 4.78
C ALA A 34 -4.52 4.58 5.93
N GLU A 35 -5.18 3.60 6.55
CA GLU A 35 -4.57 2.74 7.57
C GLU A 35 -3.42 1.91 7.00
N VAL A 36 -3.61 1.29 5.83
CA VAL A 36 -2.57 0.50 5.15
C VAL A 36 -1.37 1.37 4.76
N LEU A 37 -1.60 2.58 4.26
CA LEU A 37 -0.52 3.53 3.94
C LEU A 37 0.27 3.92 5.20
N SER A 38 -0.43 4.19 6.31
CA SER A 38 0.21 4.51 7.58
C SER A 38 1.05 3.35 8.13
N LEU A 39 0.51 2.12 8.05
CA LEU A 39 1.22 0.90 8.45
C LEU A 39 2.44 0.64 7.56
N GLY A 40 2.29 0.79 6.24
CA GLY A 40 3.36 0.62 5.27
C GLY A 40 4.50 1.62 5.49
N GLN A 41 4.17 2.89 5.73
CA GLN A 41 5.18 3.92 6.05
C GLN A 41 5.94 3.58 7.34
N ARG A 42 5.24 3.13 8.38
CA ARG A 42 5.89 2.71 9.62
C ARG A 42 6.84 1.54 9.38
N ALA A 43 6.42 0.52 8.63
CA ALA A 43 7.25 -0.63 8.30
C ALA A 43 8.50 -0.22 7.49
N LEU A 44 8.36 0.71 6.53
CA LEU A 44 9.50 1.26 5.80
C LEU A 44 10.48 1.97 6.73
N ASN A 45 9.99 2.83 7.63
CA ASN A 45 10.84 3.51 8.60
C ASN A 45 11.59 2.52 9.52
N GLU A 46 10.93 1.42 9.92
CA GLU A 46 11.55 0.36 10.73
C GLU A 46 12.61 -0.42 9.94
N LEU A 47 12.42 -0.63 8.63
CA LEU A 47 13.41 -1.28 7.75
C LEU A 47 14.62 -0.39 7.44
N GLU A 48 14.41 0.92 7.33
CA GLU A 48 15.47 1.92 7.07
C GLU A 48 16.26 2.28 8.32
N SER A 49 15.68 2.08 9.50
CA SER A 49 16.40 2.25 10.76
C SER A 49 17.42 1.13 10.90
N GLU A 50 18.72 1.47 10.90
CA GLU A 50 19.76 0.49 11.23
C GLU A 50 19.44 -0.18 12.57
N PRO A 51 19.61 -1.51 12.68
CA PRO A 51 19.43 -2.18 13.96
C PRO A 51 20.39 -1.52 14.96
N ALA A 52 19.86 -1.10 16.11
CA ALA A 52 20.68 -0.50 17.16
C ALA A 52 21.91 -1.39 17.42
N PRO A 53 23.13 -0.84 17.45
CA PRO A 53 24.31 -1.64 17.73
C PRO A 53 24.17 -2.29 19.12
N CYS A 54 24.25 -3.61 19.15
CA CYS A 54 24.18 -4.45 20.35
C CYS A 54 25.29 -4.14 21.35
#